data_AF-A0A9P8V4S8-F1
#
_entry.id   AF-A0A9P8V4S8-F1
#
_cell.length_a   1.000
_cell.length_b   1.000
_cell.length_c   1.000
_cell.angle_alpha   90.00
_cell.angle_beta   90.00
_cell.angle_gamma   90.00
#
_symmetry.space_group_name_H-M   'P 1'
#
loop_
_entity.id
_entity.type
_entity.pdbx_description
1 polymer ?
#
loop_
_entity_poly.entity_id
_entity_poly.type
_entity_poly.pdbx_seq_one_letter_code
_entity_poly.pdbx_strand_id
1 'polypeptide(L)'
;MKVTPYSIISFLLLLAWSSVSFSAPLPITLNNAIDTFNDAIDTVALAKRGCVVSKEGKICTTVPTVAELVTNIKDFNKVPKLDSLFYSGLGAGSAISTAKAWHKANAEKANGRAGVAFDGIVNVKWFENQGIELAKQPNGVALTDQFQKRLSQAFAQVSNKKVYFFTAAGQDGTKFPATSTWGGWEFPALTRNTAVTEIIQVSVSGTTFTTKTIWKKGDRATTNPPLG
;
A
#
# COMPACT_ATOMS: atom_id res chain seq x y z
N MET A 1 35.21 15.30 -0.65
CA MET A 1 33.77 14.94 -0.68
C MET A 1 33.65 13.46 -0.35
N LYS A 2 33.07 13.13 0.81
CA LYS A 2 32.83 11.74 1.22
C LYS A 2 31.45 11.32 0.67
N VAL A 3 31.44 10.37 -0.25
CA VAL A 3 30.22 9.72 -0.74
C VAL A 3 29.87 8.64 0.29
N THR A 4 28.73 8.78 0.97
CA THR A 4 28.23 7.77 1.90
C THR A 4 27.53 6.64 1.13
N PRO A 5 27.68 5.36 1.54
CA PRO A 5 27.26 4.20 0.76
C PRO A 5 25.76 3.87 0.83
N TYR A 6 24.91 4.74 1.37
CA TYR A 6 23.48 4.44 1.59
C TYR A 6 22.60 4.60 0.34
N SER A 7 23.16 5.00 -0.81
CA SER A 7 22.35 5.40 -1.98
C SER A 7 22.05 4.29 -2.99
N ILE A 8 22.54 3.06 -2.80
CA ILE A 8 22.42 1.99 -3.81
C ILE A 8 21.31 0.97 -3.48
N ILE A 9 20.92 0.82 -2.21
CA ILE A 9 19.95 -0.21 -1.79
C ILE A 9 18.50 0.22 -2.05
N SER A 10 18.18 1.52 -2.07
CA SER A 10 16.84 2.00 -2.44
C SER A 10 16.46 1.71 -3.91
N PHE A 11 17.44 1.44 -4.78
CA PHE A 11 17.16 1.17 -6.20
C PHE A 11 16.70 -0.27 -6.49
N LEU A 12 17.05 -1.23 -5.62
CA LEU A 12 16.76 -2.65 -5.86
C LEU A 12 15.33 -3.07 -5.49
N LEU A 13 14.62 -2.30 -4.66
CA LEU A 13 13.19 -2.52 -4.38
C LEU A 13 12.25 -1.75 -5.34
N LEU A 14 12.80 -0.87 -6.19
CA LEU A 14 12.07 -0.10 -7.21
C LEU A 14 12.06 -0.78 -8.60
N LEU A 15 12.77 -1.92 -8.76
CA LEU A 15 12.94 -2.60 -10.06
C LEU A 15 11.91 -3.69 -10.37
N ALA A 16 10.91 -3.93 -9.52
CA ALA A 16 9.86 -4.93 -9.78
C ALA A 16 8.71 -4.42 -10.69
N TRP A 17 9.01 -3.47 -11.59
CA TRP A 17 8.09 -2.98 -12.61
C TRP A 17 8.65 -3.28 -14.01
N SER A 18 8.89 -4.56 -14.29
CA SER A 18 9.01 -5.06 -15.67
C SER A 18 8.34 -6.42 -15.77
N SER A 19 7.19 -6.43 -16.45
CA SER A 19 6.50 -7.64 -16.84
C SER A 19 7.34 -8.35 -17.91
N VAL A 20 8.01 -9.44 -17.55
CA VAL A 20 8.55 -10.40 -18.52
C VAL A 20 8.06 -11.79 -18.16
N SER A 21 7.04 -12.21 -18.90
CA SER A 21 6.54 -13.58 -18.95
C SER A 21 7.57 -14.45 -19.67
N PHE A 22 8.15 -15.43 -18.98
CA PHE A 22 8.64 -16.65 -19.62
C PHE A 22 8.39 -17.84 -18.69
N SER A 23 7.48 -18.71 -19.14
CA SER A 23 7.26 -20.04 -18.58
C SER A 23 8.32 -21.00 -19.11
N ALA A 24 8.90 -21.81 -18.22
CA ALA A 24 9.39 -23.14 -18.54
C ALA A 24 9.19 -24.02 -17.28
N PRO A 25 8.53 -25.19 -17.40
CA PRO A 25 8.31 -26.07 -16.26
C PRO A 25 9.54 -26.95 -16.00
N LEU A 26 9.89 -27.15 -14.74
CA LEU A 26 10.80 -28.22 -14.32
C LEU A 26 10.09 -29.13 -13.29
N PRO A 27 10.42 -30.43 -13.28
CA PRO A 27 9.53 -31.49 -12.79
C PRO A 27 9.55 -31.57 -11.25
N ILE A 28 8.37 -31.74 -10.66
CA ILE A 28 8.22 -32.09 -9.25
C ILE A 28 8.27 -33.60 -9.12
N THR A 29 9.30 -34.14 -8.48
CA THR A 29 9.33 -35.52 -7.99
C THR A 29 8.60 -35.55 -6.65
N LEU A 30 7.51 -36.31 -6.58
CA LEU A 30 6.67 -36.48 -5.39
C LEU A 30 7.20 -37.67 -4.57
N ASN A 31 7.75 -37.44 -3.39
CA ASN A 31 8.00 -38.50 -2.42
C ASN A 31 7.11 -38.29 -1.20
N ASN A 32 6.12 -39.18 -1.09
CA ASN A 32 5.25 -39.34 0.07
C ASN A 32 6.05 -39.82 1.28
N ALA A 33 5.87 -39.16 2.41
CA ALA A 33 6.00 -39.79 3.72
C ALA A 33 4.87 -39.26 4.60
N ILE A 34 3.79 -40.04 4.65
CA ILE A 34 2.82 -40.00 5.74
C ILE A 34 3.50 -40.75 6.88
N ASP A 35 3.68 -40.09 8.02
CA ASP A 35 3.69 -40.83 9.28
C ASP A 35 2.89 -40.08 10.34
N THR A 36 2.17 -40.89 11.10
CA THR A 36 0.99 -40.57 11.91
C THR A 36 1.40 -40.78 13.36
N PHE A 37 1.14 -39.90 14.34
CA PHE A 37 -0.06 -39.91 15.20
C PHE A 37 0.18 -38.94 16.38
N ASN A 38 -0.91 -38.28 16.81
CA ASN A 38 -1.32 -37.82 18.15
C ASN A 38 -0.24 -37.69 19.25
N ASP A 39 -0.16 -36.63 20.05
CA ASP A 39 -1.25 -36.13 20.88
C ASP A 39 -0.77 -34.84 21.57
N ALA A 40 -1.48 -33.73 21.33
CA ALA A 40 -1.47 -32.54 22.17
C ALA A 40 -2.50 -31.57 21.61
N ILE A 41 -3.73 -31.68 22.12
CA ILE A 41 -4.69 -30.58 22.14
C ILE A 41 -4.06 -29.50 23.00
N ASP A 42 -3.14 -28.72 22.41
CA ASP A 42 -2.57 -27.55 23.05
C ASP A 42 -3.20 -26.33 22.40
N THR A 43 -4.24 -25.85 23.10
CA THR A 43 -5.00 -24.60 22.93
C THR A 43 -4.13 -23.32 22.87
N VAL A 44 -2.83 -23.46 22.65
CA VAL A 44 -1.82 -22.40 22.47
C VAL A 44 -1.48 -22.15 20.99
N ALA A 45 -1.94 -23.00 20.06
CA ALA A 45 -1.74 -22.82 18.61
C ALA A 45 -2.52 -21.64 17.99
N LEU A 46 -3.44 -21.02 18.73
CA LEU A 46 -4.16 -19.81 18.30
C LEU A 46 -3.38 -18.50 18.55
N ALA A 47 -2.25 -18.53 19.27
CA ALA A 47 -1.53 -17.33 19.70
C ALA A 47 -0.36 -16.88 18.78
N LYS A 48 -0.15 -17.49 17.60
CA LYS A 48 0.98 -17.14 16.70
C LYS A 48 0.60 -16.69 15.28
N ARG A 49 -0.67 -16.38 15.01
CA ARG A 49 -1.10 -15.83 13.71
C ARG A 49 -1.11 -14.30 13.64
N GLY A 50 -0.91 -13.62 14.76
CA GLY A 50 -0.95 -12.16 14.82
C GLY A 50 0.44 -11.59 15.03
N CYS A 51 0.84 -10.65 14.20
CA CYS A 51 2.18 -10.10 14.25
C CYS A 51 2.10 -8.59 14.04
N VAL A 52 1.99 -7.81 15.14
CA VAL A 52 2.63 -6.48 15.24
C VAL A 52 2.78 -5.96 16.68
N VAL A 53 3.81 -5.14 16.95
CA VAL A 53 3.70 -3.95 17.81
C VAL A 53 4.63 -2.83 17.28
N SER A 54 4.16 -1.59 17.19
CA SER A 54 4.93 -0.44 16.70
C SER A 54 5.35 0.54 17.82
N LYS A 55 6.67 0.60 18.06
CA LYS A 55 7.48 1.83 18.24
C LYS A 55 8.97 1.56 17.98
N GLU A 56 9.39 0.29 18.06
CA GLU A 56 10.65 -0.25 17.49
C GLU A 56 10.50 -1.71 16.99
N GLY A 57 9.27 -2.21 16.77
CA GLY A 57 8.93 -3.62 16.99
C GLY A 57 8.85 -4.61 15.82
N LYS A 58 8.39 -5.81 16.22
CA LYS A 58 8.49 -7.16 15.63
C LYS A 58 8.22 -7.29 14.12
N ILE A 59 9.07 -8.06 13.46
CA ILE A 59 9.03 -8.38 12.02
C ILE A 59 8.43 -9.77 11.79
N CYS A 60 7.60 -9.89 10.76
CA CYS A 60 6.77 -11.07 10.51
C CYS A 60 7.26 -11.85 9.30
N THR A 61 7.19 -13.18 9.35
CA THR A 61 7.47 -14.05 8.20
C THR A 61 6.26 -14.26 7.30
N THR A 62 5.09 -13.75 7.68
CA THR A 62 3.84 -13.81 6.90
C THR A 62 3.30 -12.41 6.67
N VAL A 63 2.50 -12.24 5.62
CA VAL A 63 1.90 -10.95 5.26
C VAL A 63 0.86 -10.58 6.32
N PRO A 64 1.01 -9.44 7.03
CA PRO A 64 0.03 -8.99 8.00
C PRO A 64 -1.37 -8.82 7.38
N THR A 65 -2.40 -9.00 8.20
CA THR A 65 -3.79 -8.72 7.82
C THR A 65 -4.03 -7.21 7.69
N VAL A 66 -5.07 -6.80 6.96
CA VAL A 66 -5.40 -5.38 6.85
C VAL A 66 -5.77 -4.77 8.20
N ALA A 67 -6.45 -5.51 9.09
CA ALA A 67 -6.77 -5.03 10.42
C ALA A 67 -5.51 -4.69 11.24
N GLU A 68 -4.48 -5.54 11.18
CA GLU A 68 -3.19 -5.29 11.81
C GLU A 68 -2.48 -4.07 11.23
N LEU A 69 -2.50 -3.92 9.90
CA LEU A 69 -1.89 -2.78 9.22
C LEU A 69 -2.62 -1.46 9.53
N VAL A 70 -3.95 -1.51 9.68
CA VAL A 70 -4.77 -0.37 10.13
C VAL A 70 -4.33 0.06 11.54
N THR A 71 -4.13 -0.89 12.45
CA THR A 71 -3.61 -0.61 13.80
C THR A 71 -2.23 0.05 13.72
N ASN A 72 -1.31 -0.47 12.91
CA ASN A 72 0.03 0.10 12.77
C ASN A 72 0.03 1.54 12.27
N ILE A 73 -0.80 1.85 11.28
CA ILE A 73 -0.91 3.21 10.75
C ILE A 73 -1.51 4.15 11.80
N LYS A 74 -2.51 3.68 12.56
CA LYS A 74 -3.12 4.45 13.66
C LYS A 74 -2.12 4.71 14.80
N ASP A 75 -1.33 3.72 15.18
CA ASP A 75 -0.30 3.84 16.22
C ASP A 75 0.81 4.83 15.82
N PHE A 76 1.18 4.86 14.53
CA PHE A 76 2.10 5.86 14.00
C PHE A 76 1.50 7.29 14.01
N ASN A 77 0.17 7.41 14.00
CA ASN A 77 -0.60 8.62 14.31
C ASN A 77 -0.29 9.85 13.41
N LYS A 78 0.03 9.59 12.14
CA LYS A 78 0.21 10.62 11.10
C LYS A 78 -1.05 10.81 10.27
N VAL A 79 -1.59 9.73 9.69
CA VAL A 79 -2.65 9.79 8.67
C VAL A 79 -3.90 10.55 9.09
N PRO A 80 -4.47 10.38 10.30
CA PRO A 80 -5.71 11.10 10.68
C PRO A 80 -5.59 12.63 10.62
N LYS A 81 -4.37 13.17 10.75
CA LYS A 81 -4.06 14.61 10.80
C LYS A 81 -3.73 15.20 9.42
N LEU A 82 -3.54 14.36 8.40
CA LEU A 82 -3.04 14.74 7.08
C LEU A 82 -4.05 14.35 5.99
N ASP A 83 -3.94 14.95 4.81
CA ASP A 83 -4.68 14.50 3.64
C ASP A 83 -3.94 13.31 3.00
N SER A 84 -4.69 12.31 2.56
CA SER A 84 -4.09 11.10 1.99
C SER A 84 -3.84 11.28 0.49
N LEU A 85 -2.61 11.02 0.07
CA LEU A 85 -2.15 11.14 -1.32
C LEU A 85 -1.85 9.75 -1.89
N PHE A 86 -2.63 9.33 -2.86
CA PHE A 86 -2.47 8.08 -3.61
C PHE A 86 -2.01 8.40 -5.04
N TYR A 87 -1.40 7.45 -5.74
CA TYR A 87 -0.98 7.67 -7.11
C TYR A 87 -0.98 6.38 -7.94
N SER A 88 -1.16 6.52 -9.25
CA SER A 88 -0.99 5.43 -10.19
C SER A 88 -0.53 5.96 -11.56
N GLY A 89 0.36 5.23 -12.23
CA GLY A 89 0.78 5.55 -13.60
C GLY A 89 1.64 6.81 -13.76
N LEU A 90 2.31 7.30 -12.71
CA LEU A 90 3.17 8.50 -12.75
C LEU A 90 4.68 8.22 -12.91
N GLY A 91 5.09 6.96 -13.00
CA GLY A 91 6.50 6.56 -12.98
C GLY A 91 7.08 6.57 -11.56
N ALA A 92 7.90 5.56 -11.24
CA ALA A 92 8.18 5.17 -9.85
C ALA A 92 9.04 6.15 -9.04
N GLY A 93 9.85 7.01 -9.69
CA GLY A 93 10.83 7.86 -8.98
C GLY A 93 10.29 9.17 -8.40
N SER A 94 9.21 9.74 -8.94
CA SER A 94 8.78 11.11 -8.62
C SER A 94 7.29 11.27 -8.29
N ALA A 95 6.50 10.19 -8.25
CA ALA A 95 5.07 10.28 -7.98
C ALA A 95 4.78 10.90 -6.61
N ILE A 96 5.50 10.46 -5.56
CA ILE A 96 5.34 10.98 -4.19
C ILE A 96 5.76 12.44 -4.10
N SER A 97 6.91 12.80 -4.67
CA SER A 97 7.42 14.18 -4.63
C SER A 97 6.51 15.13 -5.41
N THR A 98 6.05 14.73 -6.60
CA THR A 98 5.06 15.44 -7.41
C THR A 98 3.75 15.64 -6.65
N ALA A 99 3.22 14.57 -6.02
CA ALA A 99 1.98 14.62 -5.26
C ALA A 99 2.07 15.59 -4.07
N LYS A 100 3.14 15.48 -3.27
CA LYS A 100 3.37 16.36 -2.11
C LYS A 100 3.60 17.82 -2.54
N ALA A 101 4.37 18.06 -3.60
CA ALA A 101 4.62 19.40 -4.11
C ALA A 101 3.33 20.08 -4.59
N TRP A 102 2.52 19.37 -5.38
CA TRP A 102 1.23 19.87 -5.83
C TRP A 102 0.29 20.13 -4.65
N HIS A 103 0.19 19.18 -3.71
CA HIS A 103 -0.72 19.29 -2.57
C HIS A 103 -0.37 20.51 -1.69
N LYS A 104 0.92 20.68 -1.36
CA LYS A 104 1.42 21.85 -0.62
C LYS A 104 1.12 23.18 -1.33
N ALA A 105 1.25 23.22 -2.66
CA ALA A 105 1.05 24.44 -3.44
C ALA A 105 -0.43 24.83 -3.57
N ASN A 106 -1.35 23.86 -3.51
CA ASN A 106 -2.76 24.02 -3.88
C ASN A 106 -3.74 23.70 -2.74
N ALA A 107 -3.74 22.46 -2.25
CA ALA A 107 -4.74 21.96 -1.32
C ALA A 107 -4.46 22.39 0.14
N GLU A 108 -3.20 22.31 0.57
CA GLU A 108 -2.80 22.64 1.95
C GLU A 108 -3.13 24.10 2.31
N LYS A 109 -2.97 25.02 1.37
CA LYS A 109 -3.34 26.43 1.56
C LYS A 109 -4.84 26.63 1.82
N ALA A 110 -5.67 25.79 1.22
CA ALA A 110 -7.13 25.91 1.30
C ALA A 110 -7.69 25.26 2.57
N ASN A 111 -7.08 24.19 3.09
CA ASN A 111 -7.64 23.40 4.19
C ASN A 111 -6.74 23.33 5.44
N GLY A 112 -5.53 23.89 5.39
CA GLY A 112 -4.56 23.91 6.49
C GLY A 112 -3.98 22.54 6.86
N ARG A 113 -4.16 21.52 6.02
CA ARG A 113 -3.67 20.15 6.26
C ARG A 113 -2.56 19.84 5.27
N ALA A 114 -1.42 19.36 5.76
CA ALA A 114 -0.37 18.83 4.90
C ALA A 114 -0.77 17.45 4.35
N GLY A 115 -0.09 17.02 3.28
CA GLY A 115 -0.33 15.73 2.63
C GLY A 115 0.62 14.63 3.09
N VAL A 116 0.11 13.39 3.16
CA VAL A 116 0.90 12.17 3.39
C VAL A 116 0.68 11.17 2.28
N ALA A 117 1.77 10.59 1.79
CA ALA A 117 1.76 9.49 0.83
C ALA A 117 2.32 8.23 1.49
N PHE A 118 2.44 7.15 0.71
CA PHE A 118 2.88 5.83 1.16
C PHE A 118 4.21 5.83 1.95
N ASP A 119 5.11 6.78 1.71
CA ASP A 119 6.40 6.94 2.41
C ASP A 119 6.28 7.44 3.86
N GLY A 120 5.09 7.84 4.32
CA GLY A 120 4.89 8.46 5.62
C GLY A 120 3.74 7.90 6.45
N ILE A 121 3.22 6.71 6.10
CA ILE A 121 2.06 6.11 6.78
C ILE A 121 2.43 5.17 7.93
N VAL A 122 3.66 4.68 7.95
CA VAL A 122 4.22 3.80 8.99
C VAL A 122 5.67 4.16 9.27
N ASN A 123 6.27 3.57 10.30
CA ASN A 123 7.71 3.69 10.55
C ASN A 123 8.50 3.06 9.38
N VAL A 124 9.39 3.84 8.75
CA VAL A 124 10.11 3.42 7.54
C VAL A 124 11.03 2.21 7.78
N LYS A 125 11.71 2.16 8.93
CA LYS A 125 12.59 1.04 9.30
C LYS A 125 11.80 -0.25 9.50
N TRP A 126 10.62 -0.14 10.12
CA TRP A 126 9.71 -1.29 10.23
C TRP A 126 9.24 -1.77 8.85
N PHE A 127 8.82 -0.85 7.97
CA PHE A 127 8.39 -1.19 6.62
C PHE A 127 9.48 -1.92 5.82
N GLU A 128 10.69 -1.39 5.84
CA GLU A 128 11.85 -1.98 5.17
C GLU A 128 12.17 -3.37 5.71
N ASN A 129 12.26 -3.52 7.03
CA ASN A 129 12.55 -4.81 7.65
C ASN A 129 11.44 -5.84 7.38
N GLN A 130 10.17 -5.41 7.36
CA GLN A 130 9.03 -6.26 7.06
C GLN A 130 9.07 -6.74 5.60
N GLY A 131 9.39 -5.84 4.66
CA GLY A 131 9.58 -6.21 3.25
C GLY A 131 10.75 -7.19 3.07
N ILE A 132 11.89 -6.93 3.72
CA ILE A 132 13.07 -7.81 3.67
C ILE A 132 12.75 -9.21 4.18
N GLU A 133 12.01 -9.33 5.29
CA GLU A 133 11.71 -10.65 5.86
C GLU A 133 10.74 -11.45 5.00
N LEU A 134 9.75 -10.80 4.38
CA LEU A 134 8.86 -11.44 3.42
C LEU A 134 9.61 -11.87 2.15
N ALA A 135 10.54 -11.06 1.67
CA ALA A 135 11.34 -11.35 0.49
C ALA A 135 12.22 -12.61 0.66
N LYS A 136 12.59 -13.00 1.89
CA LYS A 136 13.35 -14.22 2.18
C LYS A 136 12.52 -15.50 2.10
N GLN A 137 11.19 -15.41 2.16
CA GLN A 137 10.31 -16.58 2.18
C GLN A 137 10.19 -17.21 0.78
N PRO A 138 9.76 -18.48 0.68
CA PRO A 138 9.27 -19.03 -0.58
C PRO A 138 8.14 -18.13 -1.13
N ASN A 139 8.23 -17.77 -2.42
CA ASN A 139 7.34 -16.78 -3.07
C ASN A 139 7.46 -15.34 -2.53
N GLY A 140 8.63 -14.94 -2.00
CA GLY A 140 8.85 -13.64 -1.38
C GLY A 140 8.48 -12.42 -2.22
N VAL A 141 8.59 -12.50 -3.55
CA VAL A 141 8.11 -11.44 -4.47
C VAL A 141 6.60 -11.24 -4.35
N ALA A 142 5.82 -12.32 -4.41
CA ALA A 142 4.37 -12.27 -4.30
C ALA A 142 3.92 -11.84 -2.90
N LEU A 143 4.62 -12.28 -1.85
CA LEU A 143 4.33 -11.87 -0.48
C LEU A 143 4.61 -10.38 -0.25
N THR A 144 5.69 -9.85 -0.83
CA THR A 144 6.03 -8.43 -0.75
C THR A 144 5.00 -7.57 -1.50
N ASP A 145 4.60 -7.98 -2.70
CA ASP A 145 3.53 -7.31 -3.47
C ASP A 145 2.20 -7.32 -2.68
N GLN A 146 1.82 -8.47 -2.11
CA GLN A 146 0.62 -8.58 -1.30
C GLN A 146 0.69 -7.69 -0.06
N PHE A 147 1.84 -7.64 0.63
CA PHE A 147 2.05 -6.75 1.77
C PHE A 147 1.85 -5.29 1.40
N GLN A 148 2.43 -4.83 0.29
CA GLN A 148 2.29 -3.45 -0.16
C GLN A 148 0.84 -3.11 -0.52
N LYS A 149 0.14 -4.02 -1.21
CA LYS A 149 -1.29 -3.86 -1.56
C LYS A 149 -2.19 -3.79 -0.32
N ARG A 150 -1.99 -4.68 0.66
CA ARG A 150 -2.71 -4.65 1.94
C ARG A 150 -2.40 -3.40 2.75
N LEU A 151 -1.14 -2.96 2.76
CA LEU A 151 -0.76 -1.73 3.45
C LEU A 151 -1.42 -0.51 2.80
N SER A 152 -1.53 -0.47 1.48
CA SER A 152 -2.24 0.60 0.78
C SER A 152 -3.75 0.57 1.01
N GLN A 153 -4.35 -0.62 1.09
CA GLN A 153 -5.74 -0.76 1.52
C GLN A 153 -5.95 -0.27 2.96
N ALA A 154 -5.06 -0.63 3.88
CA ALA A 154 -5.11 -0.16 5.26
C ALA A 154 -4.98 1.36 5.34
N PHE A 155 -4.11 1.95 4.50
CA PHE A 155 -4.01 3.40 4.36
C PHE A 155 -5.34 4.01 3.90
N ALA A 156 -5.99 3.46 2.88
CA ALA A 156 -7.32 3.89 2.46
C ALA A 156 -8.38 3.79 3.57
N GLN A 157 -8.31 2.76 4.42
CA GLN A 157 -9.25 2.58 5.53
C GLN A 157 -9.03 3.56 6.69
N VAL A 158 -7.83 4.13 6.84
CA VAL A 158 -7.54 5.15 7.86
C VAL A 158 -7.55 6.58 7.33
N SER A 159 -7.64 6.76 6.00
CA SER A 159 -7.78 8.06 5.36
C SER A 159 -9.00 8.82 5.91
N ASN A 160 -8.91 10.15 5.88
CA ASN A 160 -9.90 11.03 6.50
C ASN A 160 -10.11 12.27 5.63
N LYS A 161 -11.36 12.76 5.57
CA LYS A 161 -11.76 13.95 4.80
C LYS A 161 -11.44 13.82 3.31
N LYS A 162 -10.60 14.69 2.75
CA LYS A 162 -10.28 14.71 1.33
C LYS A 162 -9.11 13.78 1.05
N VAL A 163 -9.27 13.00 -0.01
CA VAL A 163 -8.24 12.12 -0.54
C VAL A 163 -7.90 12.57 -1.95
N TYR A 164 -6.60 12.61 -2.27
CA TYR A 164 -6.10 13.04 -3.58
C TYR A 164 -5.47 11.85 -4.29
N PHE A 165 -5.92 11.59 -5.51
CA PHE A 165 -5.43 10.49 -6.34
C PHE A 165 -4.75 11.03 -7.60
N PHE A 166 -3.43 10.85 -7.68
CA PHE A 166 -2.63 11.40 -8.76
C PHE A 166 -2.45 10.39 -9.90
N THR A 167 -2.69 10.84 -11.13
CA THR A 167 -2.65 9.97 -12.33
C THR A 167 -2.04 10.69 -13.52
N ALA A 168 -1.52 9.94 -14.49
CA ALA A 168 -1.20 10.51 -15.79
C ALA A 168 -2.46 11.07 -16.47
N ALA A 169 -2.32 12.15 -17.24
CA ALA A 169 -3.42 12.72 -18.00
C ALA A 169 -4.06 11.71 -18.96
N GLY A 170 -5.38 11.80 -19.12
CA GLY A 170 -6.17 10.87 -19.94
C GLY A 170 -6.61 9.60 -19.21
N GLN A 171 -6.14 9.35 -17.99
CA GLN A 171 -6.64 8.23 -17.17
C GLN A 171 -7.95 8.59 -16.47
N ASP A 172 -8.87 7.64 -16.36
CA ASP A 172 -10.08 7.78 -15.53
C ASP A 172 -9.87 7.03 -14.21
N GLY A 173 -9.81 7.78 -13.11
CA GLY A 173 -9.61 7.23 -11.77
C GLY A 173 -10.70 6.29 -11.29
N THR A 174 -11.84 6.21 -11.98
CA THR A 174 -12.91 5.26 -11.68
C THR A 174 -12.83 3.96 -12.51
N LYS A 175 -11.89 3.86 -13.46
CA LYS A 175 -11.81 2.78 -14.45
C LYS A 175 -10.53 1.95 -14.40
N PHE A 176 -9.71 2.13 -13.37
CA PHE A 176 -8.53 1.29 -13.17
C PHE A 176 -8.92 -0.18 -13.00
N PRO A 177 -8.15 -1.12 -13.57
CA PRO A 177 -8.47 -2.54 -13.48
C PRO A 177 -8.32 -3.04 -12.04
N ALA A 178 -9.13 -4.03 -11.67
CA ALA A 178 -9.09 -4.66 -10.35
C ALA A 178 -7.73 -5.31 -10.03
N THR A 179 -6.91 -5.59 -11.04
CA THR A 179 -5.54 -6.10 -10.87
C THR A 179 -4.53 -5.03 -10.43
N SER A 180 -4.87 -3.74 -10.56
CA SER A 180 -4.04 -2.63 -10.07
C SER A 180 -4.34 -2.31 -8.60
N THR A 181 -3.34 -1.85 -7.84
CA THR A 181 -3.49 -1.45 -6.42
C THR A 181 -4.66 -0.47 -6.23
N TRP A 182 -4.76 0.54 -7.10
CA TRP A 182 -5.85 1.51 -7.03
C TRP A 182 -7.22 0.88 -7.27
N GLY A 183 -7.39 0.14 -8.36
CA GLY A 183 -8.69 -0.43 -8.74
C GLY A 183 -9.17 -1.57 -7.84
N GLY A 184 -8.25 -2.37 -7.30
CA GLY A 184 -8.60 -3.56 -6.50
C GLY A 184 -8.57 -3.36 -4.98
N TRP A 185 -7.76 -2.43 -4.47
CA TRP A 185 -7.49 -2.33 -3.02
C TRP A 185 -7.83 -0.96 -2.45
N GLU A 186 -7.37 0.13 -3.10
CA GLU A 186 -7.48 1.47 -2.53
C GLU A 186 -8.85 2.11 -2.79
N PHE A 187 -9.27 2.23 -4.06
CA PHE A 187 -10.52 2.91 -4.41
C PHE A 187 -11.76 2.22 -3.81
N PRO A 188 -11.90 0.88 -3.85
CA PRO A 188 -12.99 0.21 -3.17
C PRO A 188 -13.01 0.41 -1.65
N ALA A 189 -11.84 0.51 -1.00
CA ALA A 189 -11.75 0.77 0.44
C ALA A 189 -12.12 2.23 0.77
N LEU A 190 -11.63 3.19 -0.02
CA LEU A 190 -11.93 4.62 0.15
C LEU A 190 -13.42 4.92 0.03
N THR A 191 -14.09 4.36 -0.99
CA THR A 191 -15.53 4.58 -1.22
C THR A 191 -16.43 3.95 -0.14
N ARG A 192 -15.88 3.08 0.71
CA ARG A 192 -16.54 2.49 1.89
C ARG A 192 -16.12 3.15 3.20
N ASN A 193 -15.11 3.99 3.19
CA ASN A 193 -14.61 4.65 4.38
C ASN A 193 -15.51 5.85 4.74
N THR A 194 -16.24 5.74 5.86
CA THR A 194 -17.20 6.76 6.30
C THR A 194 -16.58 8.10 6.71
N ALA A 195 -15.26 8.11 6.97
CA ALA A 195 -14.50 9.31 7.29
C ALA A 195 -14.04 10.09 6.04
N VAL A 196 -14.02 9.43 4.87
CA VAL A 196 -13.70 10.10 3.59
C VAL A 196 -14.93 10.87 3.11
N THR A 197 -14.72 12.14 2.77
CA THR A 197 -15.77 13.03 2.26
C THR A 197 -15.71 13.17 0.76
N GLU A 198 -14.51 13.17 0.17
CA GLU A 198 -14.28 13.37 -1.26
C GLU A 198 -13.00 12.67 -1.70
N ILE A 199 -13.02 12.08 -2.90
CA ILE A 199 -11.86 11.58 -3.62
C ILE A 199 -11.68 12.45 -4.86
N ILE A 200 -10.57 13.19 -4.90
CA ILE A 200 -10.22 14.14 -5.96
C ILE A 200 -9.11 13.52 -6.79
N GLN A 201 -9.39 13.24 -8.06
CA GLN A 201 -8.36 12.90 -9.02
C GLN A 201 -7.59 14.16 -9.42
N VAL A 202 -6.27 14.07 -9.40
CA VAL A 202 -5.34 15.07 -9.93
C VAL A 202 -4.64 14.45 -11.14
N SER A 203 -4.96 14.94 -12.34
CA SER A 203 -4.34 14.47 -13.58
C SER A 203 -3.10 15.29 -13.88
N VAL A 204 -1.99 14.62 -14.21
CA VAL A 204 -0.67 15.22 -14.41
C VAL A 204 -0.26 15.08 -15.88
N SER A 205 0.08 16.20 -16.51
CA SER A 205 0.66 16.26 -17.85
C SER A 205 1.84 17.22 -17.85
N GLY A 206 3.06 16.69 -17.71
CA GLY A 206 4.26 17.50 -17.51
C GLY A 206 4.11 18.35 -16.24
N THR A 207 4.11 19.67 -16.39
CA THR A 207 3.93 20.65 -15.30
C THR A 207 2.47 21.08 -15.09
N THR A 208 1.55 20.58 -15.91
CA THR A 208 0.14 20.94 -15.85
C THR A 208 -0.64 19.95 -15.01
N PHE A 209 -1.55 20.47 -14.18
CA PHE A 209 -2.40 19.69 -13.30
C PHE A 209 -3.86 20.08 -13.49
N THR A 210 -4.73 19.09 -13.64
CA THR A 210 -6.19 19.29 -13.62
C THR A 210 -6.81 18.46 -12.51
N THR A 211 -7.92 18.94 -11.94
CA THR A 211 -8.60 18.24 -10.84
C THR A 211 -10.03 17.87 -11.22
N LYS A 212 -10.49 16.71 -10.73
CA LYS A 212 -11.85 16.23 -10.88
C LYS A 212 -12.24 15.43 -9.64
N THR A 213 -13.38 15.74 -9.03
CA THR A 213 -13.97 14.86 -8.02
C THR A 213 -14.49 13.60 -8.69
N ILE A 214 -13.98 12.44 -8.28
CA ILE A 214 -14.35 11.12 -8.84
C ILE A 214 -15.25 10.31 -7.92
N TRP A 215 -15.38 10.74 -6.66
CA TRP A 215 -16.32 10.22 -5.69
C TRP A 215 -16.50 11.24 -4.56
N LYS A 216 -17.70 11.35 -4.00
CA LYS A 216 -17.99 12.11 -2.78
C LYS A 216 -18.94 11.34 -1.86
N LYS A 217 -18.95 11.70 -0.58
CA LYS A 217 -19.84 11.11 0.40
C LYS A 217 -21.30 11.25 -0.05
N GLY A 218 -22.01 10.13 -0.07
CA GLY A 218 -23.36 10.01 -0.63
C GLY A 218 -23.39 9.30 -1.98
N ASP A 219 -22.27 9.28 -2.72
CA ASP A 219 -22.14 8.45 -3.91
C ASP A 219 -22.08 6.97 -3.52
N ARG A 220 -22.57 6.10 -4.41
CA ARG A 220 -22.52 4.65 -4.20
C ARG A 220 -21.06 4.18 -4.10
N ALA A 221 -20.78 3.29 -3.16
CA ALA A 221 -19.51 2.57 -3.13
C ALA A 221 -19.31 1.74 -4.41
N THR A 222 -18.06 1.41 -4.74
CA THR A 222 -17.78 0.50 -5.86
C THR A 222 -18.53 -0.82 -5.68
N THR A 223 -18.97 -1.46 -6.78
CA THR A 223 -19.71 -2.74 -6.71
C THR A 223 -18.94 -3.81 -5.94
N ASN A 224 -17.66 -3.99 -6.28
CA ASN A 224 -16.82 -5.00 -5.65
C ASN A 224 -16.14 -4.44 -4.38
N PRO A 225 -16.03 -5.25 -3.32
CA PRO A 225 -15.23 -4.91 -2.13
C PRO A 225 -13.74 -4.85 -2.48
N PRO A 226 -12.93 -4.21 -1.62
CA PRO A 226 -11.47 -4.27 -1.76
C PRO A 226 -10.96 -5.72 -1.61
N LEU A 227 -9.87 -6.05 -2.29
CA LEU A 227 -9.43 -7.44 -2.51
C LEU A 227 -8.70 -8.11 -1.35
N GLY A 228 -8.34 -7.40 -0.28
CA GLY A 228 -7.77 -8.07 0.90
C GLY A 228 -7.32 -7.12 1.96
#